data_AF-A0A7V7RQA9-F1
#
_entry.id   AF-A0A7V7RQA9-F1
#
_cell.length_a   1.000
_cell.length_b   1.000
_cell.length_c   1.000
_cell.angle_alpha   90.00
_cell.angle_beta   90.00
_cell.angle_gamma   90.00
#
_symmetry.space_group_name_H-M   'P 1'
#
loop_
_entity.id
_entity.type
_entity.pdbx_description
1 polymer ?
#
loop_
_entity_poly.entity_id
_entity_poly.type
_entity_poly.pdbx_seq_one_letter_code
_entity_poly.pdbx_strand_id
1 'polypeptide(L)'
;MKTMNGFKGLIFGVVFSIAAAFLFMLIGQTMAGGVTSFWGESWLYFSVLIPFSITFPILSVYFHNKKNVSNKKLWQISAICALLVSLFSGTIGAIFGEMLVRGGIDSINIEGTLVWGPIYAIILLPVTIPFARLLIGFFYRVVSR
;
A
#
# COMPACT_ATOMS: atom_id res chain seq x y z
N MET A 1 -0.53 15.66 -21.53
CA MET A 1 0.33 15.82 -20.32
C MET A 1 -0.23 15.12 -19.08
N LYS A 2 -1.48 15.37 -18.63
CA LYS A 2 -2.05 14.72 -17.41
C LYS A 2 -2.03 13.18 -17.47
N THR A 3 -2.38 12.59 -18.61
CA THR A 3 -2.42 11.13 -18.81
C THR A 3 -1.05 10.47 -18.67
N MET A 4 -0.01 11.08 -19.25
CA MET A 4 1.37 10.60 -19.16
C MET A 4 1.91 10.64 -17.73
N ASN A 5 1.54 11.67 -16.96
CA ASN A 5 1.93 11.77 -15.55
C ASN A 5 1.21 10.74 -14.70
N GLY A 6 -0.09 10.51 -14.93
CA GLY A 6 -0.82 9.42 -14.28
C GLY A 6 -0.18 8.05 -14.54
N PHE A 7 0.28 7.80 -15.76
CA PHE A 7 0.94 6.56 -16.13
C PHE A 7 2.27 6.32 -15.40
N LYS A 8 3.10 7.36 -15.24
CA LYS A 8 4.32 7.28 -14.40
C LYS A 8 4.00 6.88 -12.96
N GLY A 9 2.93 7.47 -12.41
CA GLY A 9 2.44 7.11 -11.08
C GLY A 9 1.94 5.67 -11.01
N LEU A 10 1.27 5.18 -12.05
CA LEU A 10 0.77 3.80 -12.10
C LEU A 10 1.92 2.80 -12.07
N ILE A 11 2.93 2.99 -12.93
CA ILE A 11 4.12 2.12 -12.96
C ILE A 11 4.78 2.10 -11.58
N PHE A 12 4.99 3.27 -10.97
CA PHE A 12 5.59 3.35 -9.64
C PHE A 12 4.75 2.60 -8.60
N GLY A 13 3.42 2.81 -8.61
CA GLY A 13 2.49 2.15 -7.70
C GLY A 13 2.54 0.62 -7.83
N VAL A 14 2.49 0.09 -9.05
CA VAL A 14 2.54 -1.35 -9.31
C VAL A 14 3.87 -1.94 -8.84
N VAL A 15 5.01 -1.37 -9.25
CA VAL A 15 6.34 -1.86 -8.86
C VAL A 15 6.51 -1.85 -7.35
N PHE A 16 6.10 -0.75 -6.71
CA PHE A 16 6.26 -0.62 -5.26
C PHE A 16 5.28 -1.53 -4.50
N SER A 17 4.07 -1.78 -5.01
CA SER A 17 3.13 -2.71 -4.38
C SER A 17 3.71 -4.12 -4.29
N ILE A 18 4.40 -4.58 -5.35
CA ILE A 18 5.08 -5.87 -5.37
C ILE A 18 6.22 -5.90 -4.34
N ALA A 19 7.04 -4.85 -4.31
CA ALA A 19 8.12 -4.74 -3.33
C ALA A 19 7.60 -4.70 -1.88
N ALA A 20 6.52 -3.97 -1.63
CA ALA A 20 5.91 -3.85 -0.30
C ALA A 20 5.32 -5.20 0.17
N ALA A 21 4.57 -5.89 -0.69
CA ALA A 21 4.03 -7.21 -0.39
C ALA A 21 5.15 -8.23 -0.11
N PHE A 22 6.21 -8.23 -0.94
CA PHE A 22 7.37 -9.09 -0.76
C PHE A 22 8.07 -8.84 0.58
N LEU A 23 8.34 -7.58 0.92
CA LEU A 23 8.98 -7.22 2.19
C LEU A 23 8.10 -7.58 3.39
N PHE A 24 6.79 -7.32 3.32
CA PHE A 24 5.87 -7.66 4.40
C PHE A 24 5.81 -9.16 4.64
N MET A 25 5.71 -9.95 3.57
CA MET A 25 5.76 -11.41 3.63
C MET A 25 7.09 -11.92 4.20
N LEU A 26 8.22 -11.38 3.74
CA LEU A 26 9.55 -11.78 4.21
C LEU A 26 9.72 -11.52 5.71
N ILE A 27 9.33 -10.32 6.16
CA ILE A 27 9.40 -9.94 7.58
C ILE A 27 8.45 -10.83 8.40
N GLY A 28 7.20 -10.99 7.95
CA GLY A 28 6.19 -11.79 8.65
C GLY A 28 6.64 -13.24 8.84
N GLN A 29 7.13 -13.90 7.78
CA GLN A 29 7.62 -15.27 7.87
C GLN A 29 8.87 -15.41 8.73
N THR A 30 9.82 -14.47 8.59
CA THR A 30 11.04 -14.48 9.43
C THR A 30 10.68 -14.37 10.91
N MET A 31 9.73 -13.50 11.26
CA MET A 31 9.25 -13.34 12.63
C MET A 31 8.43 -14.55 13.12
N ALA A 32 7.76 -15.27 12.21
CA ALA A 32 6.96 -16.45 12.51
C ALA A 32 7.78 -17.77 12.63
N GLY A 33 9.11 -17.71 12.58
CA GLY A 33 9.98 -18.87 12.78
C GLY A 33 10.75 -19.34 11.54
N GLY A 34 10.71 -18.60 10.43
CA GLY A 34 11.52 -18.85 9.25
C GLY A 34 10.75 -18.77 7.93
N VAL A 35 11.48 -18.62 6.83
CA VAL A 35 10.89 -18.52 5.48
C VAL A 35 10.64 -19.93 4.94
N THR A 36 9.37 -20.27 4.73
CA THR A 36 8.96 -21.57 4.18
C THR A 36 8.54 -21.49 2.71
N SER A 37 8.06 -20.32 2.25
CA SER A 37 7.67 -20.11 0.86
C SER A 37 7.61 -18.62 0.48
N PHE A 38 8.20 -18.24 -0.65
CA PHE A 38 8.06 -16.89 -1.22
C PHE A 38 6.70 -16.63 -1.88
N TRP A 39 5.79 -17.61 -1.85
CA TRP A 39 4.45 -17.54 -2.46
C TRP A 39 3.31 -17.91 -1.51
N GLY A 40 3.63 -18.36 -0.29
CA GLY A 40 2.63 -18.85 0.67
C GLY A 40 1.55 -17.83 1.01
N GLU A 41 1.95 -16.56 1.17
CA GLU A 41 1.04 -15.44 1.45
C GLU A 41 0.79 -14.58 0.19
N SER A 42 0.62 -15.22 -0.96
CA SER A 42 0.45 -14.53 -2.25
C SER A 42 -0.77 -13.60 -2.31
N TRP A 43 -1.76 -13.78 -1.41
CA TRP A 43 -2.90 -12.88 -1.26
C TRP A 43 -2.49 -11.44 -0.93
N LEU A 44 -1.35 -11.24 -0.26
CA LEU A 44 -0.81 -9.92 0.08
C LEU A 44 -0.52 -9.08 -1.17
N TYR A 45 -0.08 -9.70 -2.26
CA TYR A 45 0.19 -8.97 -3.50
C TYR A 45 -1.10 -8.35 -4.06
N PHE A 46 -2.21 -9.09 -4.01
CA PHE A 46 -3.51 -8.59 -4.44
C PHE A 46 -4.08 -7.53 -3.50
N SER A 47 -3.84 -7.67 -2.19
CA SER A 47 -4.38 -6.75 -1.18
C SER A 47 -3.78 -5.33 -1.27
N VAL A 48 -2.53 -5.21 -1.70
CA VAL A 48 -1.84 -3.91 -1.84
C VAL A 48 -1.82 -3.37 -3.26
N LEU A 49 -1.97 -4.21 -4.28
CA LEU A 49 -1.87 -3.78 -5.68
C LEU A 49 -2.86 -2.66 -6.02
N ILE A 50 -4.14 -2.85 -5.70
CA ILE A 50 -5.20 -1.89 -6.01
C ILE A 50 -4.96 -0.52 -5.33
N PRO A 51 -4.80 -0.43 -4.00
CA PRO A 51 -4.67 0.87 -3.34
C PRO A 51 -3.40 1.61 -3.77
N PHE A 52 -2.30 0.92 -4.05
CA PHE A 52 -1.09 1.55 -4.60
C PHE A 52 -1.28 2.03 -6.04
N SER A 53 -1.91 1.21 -6.88
CA SER A 53 -2.21 1.53 -8.28
C SER A 53 -3.17 2.71 -8.44
N ILE A 54 -3.96 3.03 -7.41
CA ILE A 54 -4.82 4.22 -7.39
C ILE A 54 -4.08 5.43 -6.79
N THR A 55 -3.39 5.22 -5.67
CA THR A 55 -2.75 6.31 -4.91
C THR A 55 -1.66 7.02 -5.73
N PHE A 56 -0.74 6.28 -6.34
CA PHE A 56 0.42 6.91 -7.00
C PHE A 56 0.10 7.66 -8.29
N PRO A 57 -0.85 7.25 -9.16
CA PRO A 57 -1.33 8.10 -10.24
C PRO A 57 -1.90 9.43 -9.76
N ILE A 58 -2.73 9.42 -8.71
CA ILE A 58 -3.33 10.64 -8.15
C ILE A 58 -2.23 11.57 -7.62
N LEU A 59 -1.28 11.03 -6.85
CA LEU A 59 -0.14 11.79 -6.35
C LEU A 59 0.74 12.33 -7.48
N SER A 60 0.97 11.55 -8.54
CA SER A 60 1.77 11.98 -9.70
C SER A 60 1.16 13.21 -10.37
N VAL A 61 -0.15 13.15 -10.66
CA VAL A 61 -0.87 14.27 -11.26
C VAL A 61 -0.88 15.48 -10.32
N TYR A 62 -1.06 15.26 -9.02
CA TYR A 62 -1.03 16.34 -8.04
C TYR A 62 0.34 17.03 -7.97
N PHE A 63 1.42 16.26 -7.84
CA PHE A 63 2.79 16.78 -7.71
C PHE A 63 3.30 17.46 -8.97
N HIS A 64 2.99 16.92 -10.14
CA HIS A 64 3.39 17.57 -11.40
C HIS A 64 2.74 18.96 -11.57
N ASN A 65 1.56 19.18 -10.98
CA ASN A 65 0.88 20.48 -11.04
C ASN A 65 1.30 21.45 -9.91
N LYS A 66 2.18 21.02 -8.98
CA LYS A 66 2.58 21.80 -7.81
C LYS A 66 4.10 21.88 -7.69
N LYS A 67 4.67 23.02 -8.11
CA LYS A 67 6.12 23.26 -8.10
C LYS A 67 6.75 23.14 -6.71
N ASN A 68 6.06 23.54 -5.64
CA ASN A 68 6.58 23.48 -4.27
C ASN A 68 5.51 22.98 -3.29
N VAL A 69 5.56 21.71 -2.93
CA VAL A 69 4.72 21.14 -1.87
C VAL A 69 5.48 21.24 -0.55
N SER A 70 4.91 21.92 0.44
CA SER A 70 5.57 22.11 1.74
C SER A 70 5.77 20.79 2.48
N ASN A 71 6.80 20.71 3.32
CA ASN A 71 7.07 19.51 4.12
C ASN A 71 5.88 19.11 5.01
N LYS A 72 5.20 20.09 5.62
CA LYS A 72 3.97 19.89 6.40
C LYS A 72 2.88 19.22 5.56
N LYS A 73 2.72 19.65 4.30
CA LYS A 73 1.72 19.07 3.40
C LYS A 73 2.09 17.65 2.97
N LEU A 74 3.37 17.36 2.73
CA LEU A 74 3.84 16.01 2.46
C LEU A 74 3.55 15.06 3.63
N TRP A 75 3.76 15.49 4.87
CA TRP A 75 3.39 14.71 6.06
C TRP A 75 1.89 14.44 6.15
N GLN A 76 1.05 15.45 5.89
CA GLN A 76 -0.40 15.27 5.87
C GLN A 76 -0.85 14.27 4.78
N ILE A 77 -0.32 14.41 3.56
CA ILE A 77 -0.59 13.49 2.46
C ILE A 77 -0.15 12.07 2.86
N SER A 78 1.03 11.94 3.46
CA SER A 78 1.57 10.65 3.89
C SER A 78 0.71 10.00 4.98
N ALA A 79 0.21 10.77 5.93
CA ALA A 79 -0.69 10.28 6.97
C ALA A 79 -2.02 9.76 6.39
N ILE A 80 -2.61 10.52 5.47
CA ILE A 80 -3.86 10.13 4.79
C ILE A 80 -3.64 8.88 3.95
N CYS A 81 -2.58 8.85 3.14
CA CYS A 81 -2.25 7.69 2.30
C CYS A 81 -1.95 6.45 3.16
N ALA A 82 -1.15 6.59 4.23
CA ALA A 82 -0.85 5.48 5.13
C ALA A 82 -2.12 4.88 5.72
N LEU A 83 -3.04 5.72 6.22
CA LEU A 83 -4.30 5.26 6.77
C LEU A 83 -5.17 4.56 5.71
N LEU A 84 -5.41 5.21 4.57
CA LEU A 84 -6.33 4.69 3.54
C LEU A 84 -5.80 3.41 2.90
N VAL A 85 -4.51 3.35 2.59
CA VAL A 85 -3.87 2.16 2.03
C VAL A 85 -3.90 1.02 3.04
N SER A 86 -3.52 1.28 4.30
CA SER A 86 -3.53 0.24 5.33
C SER A 86 -4.95 -0.27 5.61
N LEU A 87 -5.93 0.63 5.68
CA LEU A 87 -7.34 0.28 5.89
C LEU A 87 -7.86 -0.58 4.73
N PHE A 88 -7.63 -0.15 3.49
CA PHE A 88 -8.08 -0.91 2.32
C PHE A 88 -7.41 -2.28 2.25
N SER A 89 -6.08 -2.32 2.34
CA SER A 89 -5.31 -3.57 2.23
C SER A 89 -5.59 -4.53 3.39
N GLY A 90 -5.83 -4.02 4.60
CA GLY A 90 -6.16 -4.84 5.77
C GLY A 90 -7.62 -5.28 5.85
N THR A 91 -8.50 -4.79 4.96
CA THR A 91 -9.92 -5.15 4.93
C THR A 91 -10.31 -5.74 3.58
N ILE A 92 -10.87 -4.92 2.69
CA ILE A 92 -11.39 -5.30 1.38
C ILE A 92 -10.30 -5.97 0.53
N GLY A 93 -9.08 -5.42 0.55
CA GLY A 93 -7.95 -5.98 -0.17
C GLY A 93 -7.55 -7.36 0.34
N ALA A 94 -7.55 -7.56 1.67
CA ALA A 94 -7.25 -8.86 2.28
C ALA A 94 -8.31 -9.90 1.91
N ILE A 95 -9.60 -9.57 2.09
CA ILE A 95 -10.71 -10.46 1.73
C ILE A 95 -10.64 -10.84 0.25
N PHE A 96 -10.45 -9.86 -0.63
CA PHE A 96 -10.37 -10.11 -2.07
C PHE A 96 -9.15 -10.96 -2.44
N GLY A 97 -7.98 -10.65 -1.89
CA GLY A 97 -6.76 -11.41 -2.13
C GLY A 97 -6.87 -12.85 -1.64
N GLU A 98 -7.42 -13.05 -0.44
CA GLU A 98 -7.63 -14.39 0.12
C GLU A 98 -8.64 -15.17 -0.72
N MET A 99 -9.72 -14.54 -1.17
CA MET A 99 -10.72 -15.19 -2.03
C MET A 99 -10.11 -15.71 -3.33
N LEU A 100 -9.22 -14.92 -3.96
CA LEU A 100 -8.54 -15.32 -5.19
C LEU A 100 -7.56 -16.49 -4.99
N VAL A 101 -6.86 -16.52 -3.85
CA VAL A 101 -5.79 -17.50 -3.61
C VAL A 101 -6.30 -18.78 -2.95
N ARG A 102 -7.26 -18.66 -2.03
CA ARG A 102 -7.77 -19.75 -1.18
C ARG A 102 -9.09 -20.35 -1.66
N GLY A 103 -9.64 -19.84 -2.76
CA GLY A 103 -10.67 -20.54 -3.52
C GLY A 103 -12.11 -20.31 -3.08
N GLY A 104 -12.40 -19.29 -2.26
CA GLY A 104 -13.77 -18.89 -1.97
C GLY A 104 -13.97 -18.18 -0.63
N ILE A 105 -15.15 -17.56 -0.48
CA ILE A 105 -15.53 -16.75 0.69
C ILE A 105 -15.62 -17.57 1.99
N ASP A 106 -15.94 -18.87 1.87
CA ASP A 106 -16.11 -19.78 3.02
C ASP A 106 -14.78 -20.10 3.73
N SER A 107 -13.65 -19.87 3.05
CA SER A 107 -12.31 -20.09 3.60
C SER A 107 -11.77 -18.90 4.41
N ILE A 108 -12.53 -17.80 4.47
CA ILE A 108 -12.06 -16.50 4.97
C ILE A 108 -12.83 -16.10 6.23
N ASN A 109 -12.10 -15.66 7.26
CA ASN A 109 -12.72 -15.03 8.41
C ASN A 109 -13.07 -13.57 8.09
N ILE A 110 -14.19 -13.34 7.41
CA ILE A 110 -14.62 -11.99 6.97
C ILE A 110 -14.82 -11.06 8.17
N GLU A 111 -15.58 -11.51 9.18
CA GLU A 111 -15.88 -10.70 10.36
C GLU A 111 -14.60 -10.30 11.08
N GLY A 112 -13.71 -11.27 11.34
CA GLY A 112 -12.41 -11.02 11.93
C GLY A 112 -11.58 -10.04 11.10
N THR A 113 -11.56 -10.19 9.78
CA THR A 113 -10.80 -9.30 8.89
C THR A 113 -11.34 -7.87 8.91
N LEU A 114 -12.66 -7.69 8.92
CA LEU A 114 -13.30 -6.37 8.99
C LEU A 114 -13.13 -5.69 10.34
N VAL A 115 -13.01 -6.44 11.44
CA VAL A 115 -12.75 -5.90 12.79
C VAL A 115 -11.26 -5.59 12.99
N TRP A 116 -10.38 -6.54 12.68
CA TRP A 116 -8.95 -6.41 12.93
C TRP A 116 -8.23 -5.51 11.92
N GLY A 117 -8.70 -5.44 10.67
CA GLY A 117 -8.12 -4.58 9.63
C GLY A 117 -8.04 -3.10 10.04
N PRO A 118 -9.15 -2.47 10.46
CA PRO A 118 -9.14 -1.09 10.95
C PRO A 118 -8.31 -0.90 12.21
N ILE A 119 -8.38 -1.85 13.16
CA ILE A 119 -7.59 -1.81 14.39
C ILE A 119 -6.09 -1.77 14.08
N TYR A 120 -5.61 -2.69 13.23
CA TYR A 120 -4.22 -2.71 12.81
C TYR A 120 -3.83 -1.49 11.99
N ALA A 121 -4.71 -1.03 11.09
CA ALA A 121 -4.46 0.18 10.31
C ALA A 121 -4.20 1.40 11.20
N ILE A 122 -4.93 1.54 12.31
CA ILE A 122 -4.76 2.63 13.28
C ILE A 122 -3.53 2.43 14.17
N ILE A 123 -3.39 1.25 14.77
CA ILE A 123 -2.29 0.95 15.71
C ILE A 123 -0.93 1.06 15.01
N LEU A 124 -0.85 0.71 13.73
CA LEU A 124 0.39 0.77 12.96
C LEU A 124 0.69 2.15 12.37
N LEU A 125 -0.19 3.16 12.49
CA LEU A 125 0.08 4.51 11.99
C LEU A 125 1.42 5.12 12.45
N PRO A 126 1.85 4.99 13.71
CA PRO A 126 3.15 5.51 14.14
C PRO A 126 4.33 4.96 13.33
N VAL A 127 4.17 3.77 12.72
CA VAL A 127 5.16 3.14 11.85
C VAL A 127 4.87 3.44 10.37
N THR A 128 3.63 3.25 9.91
CA THR A 128 3.27 3.38 8.50
C THR A 128 3.35 4.82 8.00
N ILE A 129 3.11 5.84 8.86
CA ILE A 129 3.22 7.24 8.48
C ILE A 129 4.67 7.63 8.12
N PRO A 130 5.70 7.36 8.97
CA PRO A 130 7.09 7.58 8.60
C PRO A 130 7.50 6.87 7.30
N PHE A 131 7.12 5.60 7.12
CA PHE A 131 7.41 4.86 5.89
C PHE A 131 6.74 5.49 4.66
N ALA A 132 5.45 5.83 4.76
CA ALA A 132 4.74 6.54 3.72
C ALA A 132 5.40 7.90 3.41
N ARG A 133 5.89 8.61 4.43
CA ARG A 133 6.57 9.89 4.25
C ARG A 133 7.88 9.74 3.50
N LEU A 134 8.68 8.73 3.82
CA LEU A 134 9.92 8.44 3.10
C LEU A 134 9.61 8.11 1.63
N LEU A 135 8.66 7.21 1.40
CA LEU A 135 8.26 6.77 0.08
C LEU A 135 7.70 7.90 -0.79
N ILE A 136 6.68 8.61 -0.29
CA ILE A 136 6.03 9.72 -1.00
C ILE A 136 7.00 10.88 -1.20
N GLY A 137 7.92 11.10 -0.25
CA GLY A 137 8.98 12.10 -0.38
C GLY A 137 9.96 11.77 -1.51
N PHE A 138 10.38 10.50 -1.60
CA PHE A 138 11.19 10.02 -2.71
C PHE A 138 10.45 10.16 -4.04
N PHE A 139 9.21 9.67 -4.10
CA PHE A 139 8.36 9.76 -5.29
C PHE A 139 8.15 11.21 -5.75
N TYR A 140 7.85 12.13 -4.83
CA TYR A 140 7.71 13.56 -5.12
C TYR A 140 8.94 14.10 -5.84
N ARG A 141 10.15 13.82 -5.36
CA ARG A 141 11.41 14.26 -5.98
C ARG A 141 11.64 13.68 -7.38
N VAL A 142 11.15 12.46 -7.64
CA VAL A 142 11.28 11.81 -8.95
C VAL A 142 10.33 12.42 -9.97
N VAL A 143 9.11 12.79 -9.58
CA VAL A 143 8.09 13.30 -10.51
C VAL A 143 8.00 14.83 -10.60
N SER A 144 8.60 15.55 -9.65
CA SER A 144 8.65 17.02 -9.67
C SER A 144 9.89 17.60 -10.35
N ARG A 145 10.86 16.75 -10.70
CA ARG A 145 11.94 17.06 -11.64
C ARG A 145 11.41 16.98 -13.07
#